data_AF-A0A2E5DXJ3-F1
#
_entry.id   AF-A0A2E5DXJ3-F1
#
_cell.length_a   1.000
_cell.length_b   1.000
_cell.length_c   1.000
_cell.angle_alpha   90.00
_cell.angle_beta   90.00
_cell.angle_gamma   90.00
#
_symmetry.space_group_name_H-M   'P 1'
#
loop_
_entity.id
_entity.type
_entity.pdbx_description
1 polymer ?
#
loop_
_entity_poly.entity_id
_entity_poly.type
_entity_poly.pdbx_seq_one_letter_code
_entity_poly.pdbx_strand_id
1 'polypeptide(L)' 'MNPAKQYKKLVKLNKRAELCLSREEAQLLIRKADKAYRKLDKKVNRMTLAKWTS' A
#
# COMPACT_ATOMS: atom_id res chain seq x y z
N MET A 1 -5.87 2.59 11.50
CA MET A 1 -5.80 2.10 10.11
C MET A 1 -5.69 0.57 10.12
N ASN A 2 -6.47 -0.15 9.30
CA ASN A 2 -6.43 -1.62 9.23
C ASN A 2 -5.46 -2.11 8.12
N PRO A 3 -4.40 -2.89 8.43
CA PRO A 3 -3.45 -3.43 7.45
C PRO A 3 -4.07 -4.37 6.41
N ALA A 4 -4.96 -5.27 6.83
CA ALA A 4 -5.65 -6.19 5.92
C ALA A 4 -6.44 -5.42 4.85
N LYS A 5 -7.04 -4.28 5.22
CA LYS A 5 -7.70 -3.39 4.25
C LYS A 5 -6.71 -2.78 3.24
N GLN A 6 -5.47 -2.47 3.64
CA GLN A 6 -4.47 -1.96 2.70
C GLN A 6 -3.91 -3.06 1.79
N TYR A 7 -3.64 -4.26 2.31
CA TYR A 7 -3.24 -5.40 1.47
C TYR A 7 -4.32 -5.74 0.44
N LYS A 8 -5.60 -5.81 0.85
CA LYS A 8 -6.72 -6.00 -0.08
C LYS A 8 -6.80 -4.89 -1.13
N LYS A 9 -6.47 -3.64 -0.74
CA LYS A 9 -6.40 -2.51 -1.67
C LYS A 9 -5.25 -2.67 -2.67
N LEU A 10 -4.07 -3.09 -2.23
CA LEU A 10 -2.92 -3.35 -3.11
C LEU A 10 -3.25 -4.43 -4.14
N VAL A 11 -3.87 -5.54 -3.73
CA VAL A 11 -4.30 -6.59 -4.66
C VAL A 11 -5.29 -6.05 -5.71
N LYS A 12 -6.25 -5.21 -5.31
CA LYS A 12 -7.18 -4.56 -6.25
C LYS A 12 -6.47 -3.62 -7.22
N LEU A 13 -5.46 -2.87 -6.74
CA LEU A 13 -4.68 -1.97 -7.60
C LEU A 13 -3.84 -2.77 -8.60
N ASN A 14 -3.28 -3.91 -8.20
CA ASN A 14 -2.52 -4.78 -9.10
C ASN A 14 -3.38 -5.29 -10.27
N LYS A 15 -4.58 -5.81 -9.96
CA LYS A 15 -5.54 -6.23 -11.00
C LYS A 15 -5.94 -5.09 -11.95
N ARG A 16 -5.99 -3.85 -11.46
CA ARG A 16 -6.26 -2.67 -12.31
C ARG A 16 -5.05 -2.25 -13.13
N ALA A 17 -3.83 -2.53 -12.66
CA ALA A 17 -2.61 -2.25 -13.40
C ALA A 17 -2.47 -3.17 -14.61
N GLU A 18 -2.93 -4.43 -14.51
CA GLU A 18 -3.01 -5.36 -15.65
C GLU A 18 -3.93 -4.88 -16.77
N LEU A 19 -4.91 -4.03 -16.46
CA LEU A 19 -5.92 -3.52 -17.42
C LEU A 19 -5.70 -2.03 -17.77
N CYS A 20 -4.61 -1.42 -17.31
CA CYS A 20 -4.34 0.00 -17.51
C CYS A 20 -3.90 0.25 -18.97
N LEU A 21 -4.52 1.23 -19.63
CA LEU A 21 -4.24 1.56 -21.04
C LEU A 21 -3.68 2.98 -21.24
N SER A 22 -3.75 3.83 -20.21
CA SER A 22 -3.30 5.21 -20.28
C SER A 22 -2.20 5.52 -19.26
N ARG A 23 -1.34 6.47 -19.62
CA ARG A 23 -0.25 6.95 -18.75
C ARG A 23 -0.80 7.57 -17.47
N GLU A 24 -1.90 8.32 -17.58
CA GLU A 24 -2.56 9.01 -16.48
C GLU A 24 -3.13 8.00 -15.47
N GLU A 25 -3.76 6.93 -15.94
CA GLU A 25 -4.24 5.84 -15.08
C GLU A 25 -3.10 5.11 -14.40
N ALA A 26 -2.02 4.80 -15.13
CA ALA A 26 -0.83 4.17 -14.56
C ALA A 26 -0.26 5.01 -13.40
N GLN A 27 -0.08 6.32 -13.61
CA GLN A 27 0.41 7.24 -12.58
C GLN A 27 -0.51 7.30 -11.36
N LEU A 28 -1.83 7.28 -11.58
CA LEU A 28 -2.80 7.25 -10.49
C LEU A 28 -2.75 5.95 -9.69
N LEU A 29 -2.56 4.80 -10.35
CA LEU A 29 -2.42 3.50 -9.69
C LEU A 29 -1.15 3.46 -8.84
N ILE A 30 -0.02 3.93 -9.37
CA ILE A 30 1.27 4.03 -8.65
C ILE A 30 1.09 4.89 -7.39
N ARG A 31 0.56 6.11 -7.51
CA ARG A 31 0.31 7.01 -6.37
C ARG A 31 -0.59 6.37 -5.31
N LYS A 32 -1.61 5.62 -5.72
CA LYS A 32 -2.53 4.92 -4.80
C LYS A 32 -1.85 3.74 -4.10
N ALA A 33 -0.96 3.02 -4.79
CA ALA A 33 -0.18 1.93 -4.24
C ALA A 33 0.84 2.45 -3.20
N ASP A 34 1.59 3.50 -3.53
CA ASP A 34 2.54 4.14 -2.62
C ASP A 34 1.88 4.60 -1.32
N LYS A 35 0.69 5.21 -1.42
CA LYS A 35 -0.06 5.63 -0.25
C LYS A 35 -0.49 4.45 0.62
N ALA A 36 -0.74 3.27 0.05
CA ALA A 36 -1.05 2.06 0.79
C ALA A 36 0.21 1.43 1.41
N TYR A 37 1.34 1.42 0.72
CA TYR A 37 2.63 0.96 1.25
C TYR A 37 3.13 1.83 2.40
N ARG A 38 3.16 3.16 2.26
CA ARG A 38 3.53 4.09 3.36
C ARG A 38 2.68 3.90 4.62
N LYS A 39 1.42 3.55 4.40
CA LYS A 39 0.44 3.27 5.44
C LYS A 39 0.77 1.97 6.19
N LEU A 40 1.21 0.94 5.48
CA LEU A 40 1.67 -0.33 6.05
C LEU A 40 3.02 -0.16 6.76
N ASP A 41 3.95 0.57 6.16
CA ASP A 41 5.29 0.83 6.68
C ASP A 41 5.27 1.57 8.02
N LYS A 42 4.42 2.60 8.16
CA LYS A 42 4.15 3.29 9.45
C LYS A 42 3.69 2.35 10.57
N LYS A 43 3.17 1.16 10.26
CA LYS A 43 2.86 0.12 11.25
C LYS A 43 4.07 -0.76 11.51
N VAL A 44 4.76 -1.22 10.47
CA VAL A 44 5.97 -2.04 10.63
C VAL A 44 6.96 -1.34 11.54
N ASN A 45 7.24 -0.06 11.28
CA ASN A 45 8.17 0.72 12.10
C ASN A 45 7.70 0.91 13.57
N ARG A 46 6.39 1.00 13.82
CA ARG A 46 5.85 1.05 15.19
C ARG A 46 5.93 -0.29 15.91
N MET A 47 5.78 -1.39 15.18
CA MET A 47 5.81 -2.74 15.73
C MET A 47 7.24 -3.23 15.99
N THR A 48 8.21 -2.77 15.20
CA THR A 48 9.64 -3.00 15.44
C THR A 48 10.12 -2.21 16.66
N LEU A 49 9.75 -0.93 16.80
CA LEU A 49 10.12 -0.14 17.99
C LEU A 49 9.57 -0.75 19.29
N ALA A 50 8.33 -1.24 19.29
CA ALA A 50 7.72 -1.89 20.46
C ALA A 50 8.40 -3.20 20.90
N LYS A 51 9.17 -3.85 20.02
CA LYS A 51 9.89 -5.11 20.33
C LYS A 51 11.28 -4.90 20.95
N TRP A 52 11.82 -3.69 20.88
CA TRP A 52 13.15 -3.36 21.43
C TRP A 52 13.08 -2.63 22.78
N THR A 53 11.88 -2.32 23.27
CA THR A 53 11.63 -1.63 24.54
C THR A 53 10.95 -2.54 25.58
N SER A 54 11.10 -3.86 25.47
CA SER A 54 10.55 -4.86 26.41
C SER A 54 11.59 -5.90 26.75
#